data_AF-A0A3M1Y418-F1
#
_entry.id   AF-A0A3M1Y418-F1
#
_cell.length_a   1.000
_cell.length_b   1.000
_cell.length_c   1.000
_cell.angle_alpha   90.00
_cell.angle_beta   90.00
_cell.angle_gamma   90.00
#
_symmetry.space_group_name_H-M   'P 1'
#
loop_
_entity.id
_entity.type
_entity.pdbx_description
1 polymer ?
#
loop_
_entity_poly.entity_id
_entity_poly.type
_entity_poly.pdbx_seq_one_letter_code
_entity_poly.pdbx_strand_id
1 'polypeptide(L)' 'MDMDENTIQRLNEINRQFYEVTASEFDQTRGTPWLGWKTLVEYLPQGQLSVLDVGCGNGRFGVFLA' A
#
# COMPACT_ATOMS: atom_id res chain seq x y z
N MET A 1 -20.93 5.51 18.36
CA MET A 1 -21.20 6.76 17.62
C MET A 1 -20.45 6.60 16.33
N ASP A 2 -21.16 6.37 15.24
CA ASP A 2 -20.53 6.18 13.93
C ASP A 2 -20.06 7.54 13.40
N MET A 3 -18.95 7.51 12.66
CA MET A 3 -18.41 8.72 12.02
C MET A 3 -19.42 9.24 10.99
N ASP A 4 -19.63 10.56 10.96
CA ASP A 4 -20.58 11.15 10.03
C ASP A 4 -20.09 11.05 8.58
N GLU A 5 -21.04 10.90 7.65
CA GLU A 5 -20.73 10.70 6.22
C GLU A 5 -19.96 11.87 5.61
N ASN A 6 -20.20 13.11 6.07
CA ASN A 6 -19.51 14.28 5.55
C ASN A 6 -18.02 14.24 5.92
N THR A 7 -17.70 13.88 7.16
CA THR A 7 -16.34 13.63 7.61
C THR A 7 -15.68 12.52 6.82
N ILE A 8 -16.36 11.39 6.57
CA ILE A 8 -15.81 10.29 5.77
C ILE A 8 -15.45 10.79 4.36
N GLN A 9 -16.37 11.48 3.69
CA GLN A 9 -16.14 12.02 2.35
C GLN A 9 -14.99 13.02 2.34
N ARG A 10 -14.93 13.89 3.36
CA ARG A 10 -13.89 14.92 3.45
C ARG A 10 -12.51 14.31 3.66
N LEU A 11 -12.39 13.29 4.52
CA LEU A 11 -11.13 12.59 4.75
C LEU A 11 -10.68 11.84 3.50
N ASN A 12 -11.60 11.19 2.78
CA ASN A 12 -11.28 10.54 1.51
C ASN A 12 -10.77 11.54 0.46
N GLU A 13 -11.40 12.70 0.36
CA GLU A 13 -10.98 13.74 -0.59
C GLU A 13 -9.59 14.31 -0.25
N ILE A 14 -9.30 14.53 1.05
CA ILE A 14 -7.97 14.96 1.49
C ILE A 14 -6.91 13.94 1.09
N ASN A 15 -7.17 12.65 1.31
CA ASN A 15 -6.25 11.58 0.93
C ASN A 15 -6.05 11.50 -0.59
N ARG A 16 -7.12 11.65 -1.37
CA ARG A 16 -7.05 11.65 -2.83
C ARG A 16 -6.16 12.79 -3.34
N GLN A 17 -6.43 14.01 -2.89
CA GLN A 17 -5.65 15.20 -3.27
C GLN A 17 -4.17 15.08 -2.88
N PHE A 18 -3.89 14.52 -1.70
CA PHE A 18 -2.52 14.27 -1.26
C PHE A 18 -1.76 13.35 -2.22
N TYR A 19 -2.36 12.23 -2.63
CA TYR A 19 -1.70 11.28 -3.54
C TYR A 19 -1.60 11.80 -4.97
N GLU A 20 -2.55 12.63 -5.44
CA GLU A 20 -2.44 13.27 -6.76
C GLU A 20 -1.19 14.13 -6.90
N VAL A 21 -0.74 14.74 -5.80
CA VAL A 21 0.44 15.60 -5.79
C VAL A 21 1.72 14.81 -5.47
N THR A 22 1.67 13.87 -4.52
CA THR A 22 2.89 13.27 -3.95
C THR A 22 3.26 11.89 -4.51
N ALA A 23 2.36 11.23 -5.27
CA ALA A 23 2.58 9.85 -5.71
C ALA A 23 3.88 9.65 -6.50
N SER A 24 4.22 10.59 -7.39
CA SER A 24 5.44 10.49 -8.23
C SER A 24 6.73 10.55 -7.40
N GLU A 25 6.81 11.48 -6.44
CA GLU A 25 7.97 11.60 -5.54
C GLU A 25 8.10 10.38 -4.63
N PHE A 26 6.97 9.83 -4.18
CA PHE A 26 6.93 8.62 -3.38
C PHE A 26 7.40 7.40 -4.17
N ASP A 27 7.01 7.28 -5.44
CA ASP A 27 7.47 6.20 -6.31
C ASP A 27 8.99 6.25 -6.49
N GLN A 28 9.53 7.43 -6.81
CA GLN A 28 10.97 7.64 -7.02
C GLN A 28 11.82 7.30 -5.79
N THR A 29 11.30 7.55 -4.58
CA THR A 29 12.05 7.33 -3.33
C THR A 29 11.83 5.94 -2.73
N ARG A 30 10.87 5.16 -3.23
CA ARG A 30 10.47 3.87 -2.66
C ARG A 30 10.52 2.73 -3.67
N GLY A 31 11.67 2.57 -4.32
CA GLY A 31 11.92 1.50 -5.30
C GLY A 31 12.32 0.15 -4.70
N THR A 32 12.75 0.09 -3.43
CA THR A 32 13.22 -1.16 -2.82
C THR A 32 12.20 -1.77 -1.85
N PRO A 33 12.18 -3.12 -1.73
CA PRO A 33 11.45 -3.81 -0.67
C PRO A 33 11.84 -3.31 0.72
N TRP A 34 10.90 -3.28 1.66
CA TRP A 34 11.24 -3.02 3.06
C TRP A 34 11.99 -4.21 3.65
N LEU A 35 12.94 -3.93 4.54
CA LEU A 35 13.68 -5.00 5.22
C LEU A 35 12.76 -5.95 6.00
N GLY A 36 11.72 -5.42 6.64
CA GLY A 36 10.75 -6.22 7.39
C GLY A 36 9.97 -7.22 6.55
N TRP A 37 9.89 -7.04 5.22
CA TRP A 37 9.24 -8.01 4.34
C TRP A 37 10.02 -9.30 4.20
N LYS A 38 11.35 -9.27 4.34
CA LYS A 38 12.16 -10.50 4.35
C LYS A 38 11.80 -11.40 5.52
N THR A 39 11.58 -10.81 6.69
CA THR A 39 11.12 -11.52 7.89
C THR A 39 9.69 -12.05 7.70
N LEU A 40 8.80 -11.31 7.02
CA LEU A 40 7.43 -11.74 6.76
C LEU A 40 7.37 -13.07 5.98
N VAL A 41 8.24 -13.26 4.98
CA VAL A 41 8.22 -14.44 4.10
C VAL A 41 8.29 -15.75 4.88
N GLU A 42 9.03 -15.78 5.98
CA GLU A 42 9.18 -16.97 6.84
C GLU A 42 7.86 -17.43 7.48
N TYR A 43 6.87 -16.55 7.57
CA TYR A 43 5.55 -16.82 8.17
C TYR A 43 4.46 -17.06 7.13
N LEU A 44 4.76 -16.92 5.83
CA LEU A 44 3.78 -17.15 4.79
C LEU A 44 3.53 -18.65 4.58
N PRO A 45 2.30 -19.03 4.18
CA PRO A 45 2.03 -20.40 3.76
C PRO A 45 3.00 -20.85 2.68
N GLN A 46 3.44 -22.12 2.77
CA GLN A 46 4.31 -22.70 1.76
C GLN A 46 3.53 -23.01 0.48
N GLY A 47 4.17 -22.81 -0.68
CA GLY A 47 3.57 -23.06 -1.98
C GLY A 47 3.03 -21.79 -2.65
N GLN A 48 2.14 -21.97 -3.63
CA GLN A 48 1.64 -20.85 -4.42
C GLN A 48 0.63 -20.01 -3.63
N LEU A 49 0.87 -18.69 -3.61
CA LEU A 49 0.02 -17.71 -2.95
C LEU A 49 -0.90 -17.01 -3.95
N SER A 50 -2.13 -16.74 -3.53
CA SER A 50 -3.01 -15.77 -4.17
C SER A 50 -3.08 -14.54 -3.26
N VAL A 51 -2.64 -13.39 -3.75
CA VAL A 51 -2.41 -12.18 -2.93
C VAL A 51 -3.22 -11.02 -3.47
N LEU A 52 -3.94 -10.33 -2.58
CA LEU A 52 -4.58 -9.04 -2.83
C LEU A 52 -3.76 -7.94 -2.13
N ASP A 53 -3.09 -7.11 -2.91
CA ASP A 53 -2.29 -5.97 -2.41
C ASP A 53 -3.14 -4.68 -2.42
N VAL A 54 -3.78 -4.36 -1.28
CA VAL A 54 -4.68 -3.21 -1.16
C VAL A 54 -3.88 -1.95 -0.85
N GLY A 55 -4.04 -0.91 -1.67
CA GLY A 55 -3.24 0.31 -1.55
C GLY A 55 -1.80 0.10 -2.04
N CYS A 56 -1.62 -0.76 -3.05
CA CYS A 56 -0.32 -1.21 -3.55
C CYS A 56 0.62 -0.10 -4.03
N GLY A 57 0.10 1.10 -4.33
CA GLY A 57 0.88 2.22 -4.84
C GLY A 57 1.59 1.84 -6.13
N ASN A 58 2.92 1.75 -6.09
CA ASN A 58 3.75 1.33 -7.22
C ASN A 58 3.87 -0.20 -7.40
N GLY A 59 3.13 -0.99 -6.60
CA GLY A 59 3.09 -2.45 -6.73
C GLY A 59 4.34 -3.17 -6.23
N ARG A 60 5.26 -2.48 -5.55
CA ARG A 60 6.55 -3.06 -5.14
C ARG A 60 6.44 -4.28 -4.21
N PHE A 61 5.34 -4.44 -3.47
CA PHE A 61 5.14 -5.64 -2.65
C PHE A 61 4.82 -6.85 -3.53
N GLY A 62 3.96 -6.68 -4.53
CA GLY A 62 3.73 -7.70 -5.56
C GLY A 62 5.01 -8.10 -6.28
N VAL A 63 5.84 -7.14 -6.68
CA VAL A 63 7.16 -7.41 -7.29
C VAL A 63 8.10 -8.15 -6.33
N PHE A 64 8.07 -7.82 -5.04
CA PHE A 64 8.87 -8.50 -4.02
C PHE A 64 8.46 -9.97 -3.81
N LEU A 65 7.18 -10.29 -3.96
CA LEU A 65 6.64 -11.65 -3.78
C LEU A 65 6.73 -12.54 -5.03
N ALA A 66 7.02 -11.96 -6.20
CA ALA A 66 7.12 -12.66 -7.49
C ALA A 66 8.47 -13.36 -7.67
#